data_AF-A0A550GSS4-F1
#
_entry.id   AF-A0A550GSS4-F1
#
_cell.length_a   1.000
_cell.length_b   1.000
_cell.length_c   1.000
_cell.angle_alpha   90.00
_cell.angle_beta   90.00
_cell.angle_gamma   90.00
#
_symmetry.space_group_name_H-M   'P 1'
#
loop_
_entity.id
_entity.type
_entity.pdbx_description
1 polymer ?
#
loop_
_entity_poly.entity_id
_entity_poly.type
_entity_poly.pdbx_seq_one_letter_code
_entity_poly.pdbx_strand_id
1 'polypeptide(L)'
;MMKKKNHFNTITSREMQALEINSEYYGISLLQLMENAGSAVAKEIAHRFPKEKVVIFCGLGGNGGDGFVAARHLLALGFKVSVIIVGKSKWIKHKSTLKNWISLQNFRKDLEIKEFLDSSDTLEVDSKIVVDALLGTGSKGKLRQPIRKIVEFVNSLDAKKVSIDIPTGIDSDSGEVLGDAVKANLTITFHKIKQGLLNAREYCGEVIVHKIGLPNQIEKFAGPGDIFLVKDYRSSSSHKGDFGRLLVIGGSRVYSGAPALVSLSALRTGIDLVYTASPEKTSFANSALSPNLITIKLKGKHVNLNNFEKLISYIKNVDAIIIGPGLGLHKETIELIELCINEIEKKAKPLLLDADGINAFSTFKRPLKNPVIFTPHAEEFKRLSGINLPEKIEDRVKEVRKLASELNAVIL
;
A
#
# COMPACT_ATOMS: atom_id res chain seq x y z
N MET A 1 -16.27 -16.78 -29.74
CA MET A 1 -15.17 -17.09 -28.80
C MET A 1 -14.81 -15.82 -28.05
N MET A 2 -15.37 -15.62 -26.85
CA MET A 2 -15.11 -14.43 -26.03
C MET A 2 -13.65 -14.43 -25.58
N LYS A 3 -12.89 -13.39 -25.99
CA LYS A 3 -11.54 -13.11 -25.49
C LYS A 3 -11.63 -12.96 -23.97
N LYS A 4 -11.06 -13.90 -23.22
CA LYS A 4 -10.79 -13.74 -21.78
C LYS A 4 -9.99 -12.44 -21.63
N LYS A 5 -10.59 -11.41 -21.02
CA LYS A 5 -9.83 -10.29 -20.46
C LYS A 5 -8.94 -10.89 -19.38
N ASN A 6 -7.68 -11.17 -19.68
CA ASN A 6 -6.66 -11.39 -18.66
C ASN A 6 -6.64 -10.11 -17.82
N HIS A 7 -7.30 -10.13 -16.66
CA HIS A 7 -7.04 -9.14 -15.62
C HIS A 7 -5.63 -9.42 -15.14
N PHE A 8 -4.67 -8.71 -15.72
CA PHE A 8 -3.34 -8.66 -15.14
C PHE A 8 -3.51 -8.12 -13.72
N ASN A 9 -3.08 -8.91 -12.73
CA ASN A 9 -3.04 -8.45 -11.34
C ASN A 9 -1.91 -7.42 -11.24
N THR A 10 -2.24 -6.15 -11.42
CA THR A 10 -1.28 -5.04 -11.41
C THR A 10 -0.92 -4.63 -10.00
N ILE A 11 0.21 -3.94 -9.86
CA ILE A 11 0.61 -3.29 -8.62
C ILE A 11 1.02 -1.84 -8.90
N THR A 12 0.63 -0.91 -8.04
CA THR A 12 1.13 0.48 -8.06
C THR A 12 2.50 0.58 -7.40
N SER A 13 3.23 1.65 -7.69
CA SER A 13 4.50 1.93 -7.04
C SER A 13 4.38 2.07 -5.53
N ARG A 14 3.27 2.66 -5.05
CA ARG A 14 3.01 2.82 -3.62
C ARG A 14 2.74 1.48 -2.94
N GLU A 15 1.97 0.59 -3.58
CA GLU A 15 1.74 -0.77 -3.08
C GLU A 15 3.02 -1.61 -3.09
N MET A 16 3.84 -1.50 -4.14
CA MET A 16 5.14 -2.19 -4.18
C MET A 16 6.04 -1.74 -3.03
N GLN A 17 6.10 -0.44 -2.74
CA GLN A 17 6.85 0.10 -1.59
C GLN A 17 6.31 -0.41 -0.25
N ALA A 18 4.98 -0.55 -0.11
CA ALA A 18 4.39 -1.17 1.06
C ALA A 18 4.83 -2.63 1.22
N LEU A 19 4.88 -3.40 0.13
CA LEU A 19 5.37 -4.78 0.17
C LEU A 19 6.86 -4.87 0.51
N GLU A 20 7.69 -3.93 0.06
CA GLU A 20 9.09 -3.81 0.45
C GLU A 20 9.28 -3.51 1.95
N ILE A 21 8.44 -2.63 2.51
CA ILE A 21 8.42 -2.36 3.95
C ILE A 21 8.00 -3.63 4.73
N ASN A 22 6.97 -4.33 4.25
CA ASN A 22 6.54 -5.60 4.84
C ASN A 22 7.63 -6.67 4.71
N SER A 23 8.36 -6.73 3.60
CA SER A 23 9.40 -7.73 3.40
C SER A 23 10.53 -7.57 4.42
N GLU A 24 11.00 -6.34 4.64
CA GLU A 24 12.00 -6.03 5.67
C GLU A 24 11.49 -6.41 7.07
N TYR A 25 10.23 -6.10 7.38
CA TYR A 25 9.60 -6.49 8.64
C TYR A 25 9.58 -8.01 8.85
N TYR A 26 9.34 -8.77 7.79
CA TYR A 26 9.38 -10.24 7.81
C TYR A 26 10.78 -10.84 7.59
N GLY A 27 11.84 -10.02 7.60
CA GLY A 27 13.23 -10.48 7.54
C GLY A 27 13.78 -10.74 6.13
N ILE A 28 13.07 -10.36 5.07
CA ILE A 28 13.56 -10.38 3.70
C ILE A 28 14.06 -8.99 3.33
N SER A 29 15.37 -8.85 3.25
CA SER A 29 16.00 -7.56 3.04
C SER A 29 15.84 -7.03 1.60
N LEU A 30 15.79 -5.71 1.44
CA LEU A 30 15.82 -5.03 0.15
C LEU A 30 17.10 -5.36 -0.64
N LEU A 31 18.19 -5.70 0.05
CA LEU A 31 19.42 -6.18 -0.59
C LEU A 31 19.21 -7.53 -1.28
N GLN A 32 18.50 -8.47 -0.63
CA GLN A 32 18.17 -9.77 -1.24
C GLN A 32 17.20 -9.61 -2.41
N LEU A 33 16.21 -8.72 -2.28
CA LEU A 33 15.28 -8.43 -3.38
C LEU A 33 16.02 -7.87 -4.61
N MET A 34 16.92 -6.89 -4.40
CA MET A 34 17.78 -6.31 -5.44
C MET A 34 18.73 -7.35 -6.07
N GLU A 35 19.31 -8.23 -5.26
CA GLU A 35 20.16 -9.33 -5.74
C GLU A 35 19.38 -10.25 -6.70
N ASN A 36 18.15 -10.62 -6.32
CA ASN A 36 17.29 -11.46 -7.13
C ASN A 36 16.84 -10.75 -8.42
N ALA A 37 16.50 -9.46 -8.33
CA ALA A 37 16.10 -8.64 -9.47
C ALA A 37 17.21 -8.54 -10.52
N GLY A 38 18.40 -8.07 -10.13
CA GLY A 38 19.51 -7.94 -11.07
C GLY A 38 20.04 -9.29 -11.58
N SER A 39 20.04 -10.35 -10.77
CA SER A 39 20.38 -11.70 -11.24
C SER A 39 19.40 -12.21 -12.29
N ALA A 40 18.10 -11.94 -12.12
CA ALA A 40 17.08 -12.29 -13.11
C ALA A 40 17.29 -11.53 -14.43
N VAL A 41 17.59 -10.23 -14.38
CA VAL A 41 17.94 -9.42 -15.56
C VAL A 41 19.14 -10.02 -16.30
N ALA A 42 20.22 -10.32 -15.59
CA ALA A 42 21.42 -10.91 -16.19
C ALA A 42 21.14 -12.26 -16.85
N LYS A 43 20.35 -13.13 -16.20
CA LYS A 43 19.95 -14.43 -16.75
C LYS A 43 19.10 -14.30 -18.01
N GLU A 44 18.15 -13.37 -18.02
CA GLU A 44 17.28 -13.15 -19.18
C GLU A 44 18.08 -12.61 -20.38
N ILE A 45 19.00 -11.68 -20.12
CA ILE A 45 19.95 -11.20 -21.15
C ILE A 45 20.82 -12.35 -21.66
N ALA A 46 21.39 -13.15 -20.74
CA ALA A 46 22.25 -14.27 -21.11
C ALA A 46 21.54 -15.39 -21.87
N HIS A 47 20.23 -15.56 -21.63
CA HIS A 47 19.40 -16.53 -22.34
C HIS A 47 19.10 -16.10 -23.77
N ARG A 48 18.94 -14.79 -24.00
CA ARG A 48 18.46 -14.25 -25.28
C ARG A 48 19.56 -13.78 -26.21
N PHE A 49 20.66 -13.29 -25.66
CA PHE A 49 21.69 -12.61 -26.43
C PHE A 49 23.01 -13.37 -26.39
N PRO A 50 23.80 -13.35 -27.47
CA PRO A 50 25.14 -13.89 -27.47
C PRO A 50 26.03 -13.13 -26.48
N LYS A 51 27.12 -13.77 -26.05
CA LYS A 51 28.11 -13.19 -25.14
C LYS A 51 28.92 -12.06 -25.82
N GLU A 52 28.30 -10.90 -25.94
CA GLU A 52 28.87 -9.69 -26.53
C GLU A 52 29.06 -8.61 -25.46
N LYS A 53 29.46 -7.40 -25.88
CA LYS A 53 29.51 -6.24 -24.98
C LYS A 53 28.09 -5.83 -24.58
N VAL A 54 27.92 -5.53 -23.31
CA VAL A 54 26.69 -4.97 -22.73
C VAL A 54 27.05 -3.66 -22.05
N VAL A 55 26.30 -2.60 -22.37
CA VAL A 55 26.43 -1.29 -21.71
C VAL A 55 25.21 -1.06 -20.83
N ILE A 56 25.44 -0.80 -19.55
CA ILE A 56 24.38 -0.61 -18.55
C ILE A 56 24.42 0.83 -18.07
N PHE A 57 23.32 1.56 -18.30
CA PHE A 57 23.13 2.92 -17.84
C PHE A 57 22.45 2.89 -16.46
N CYS A 58 23.20 3.18 -15.41
CA CYS A 58 22.72 3.11 -14.03
C CYS A 58 22.46 4.51 -13.47
N GLY A 59 21.27 4.68 -12.87
CA GLY A 59 21.01 5.82 -12.00
C GLY A 59 21.60 5.63 -10.60
N LEU A 60 21.30 6.57 -9.69
CA LEU A 60 21.79 6.55 -8.31
C LEU A 60 20.82 5.90 -7.31
N GLY A 61 19.63 5.52 -7.78
CA GLY A 61 18.53 4.96 -6.97
C GLY A 61 18.49 3.43 -6.95
N GLY A 62 17.32 2.88 -6.58
CA GLY A 62 17.07 1.43 -6.56
C GLY A 62 17.32 0.76 -7.91
N ASN A 63 16.74 1.30 -8.99
CA ASN A 63 16.87 0.71 -10.34
C ASN A 63 18.34 0.62 -10.80
N GLY A 64 19.16 1.64 -10.50
CA GLY A 64 20.59 1.60 -10.79
C GLY A 64 21.35 0.56 -9.97
N GLY A 65 20.86 0.23 -8.76
CA GLY A 65 21.34 -0.88 -7.95
C GLY A 65 21.07 -2.23 -8.58
N ASP A 66 19.88 -2.43 -9.15
CA ASP A 66 19.55 -3.63 -9.94
C ASP A 66 20.46 -3.74 -11.16
N GLY A 67 20.77 -2.61 -11.81
CA GLY A 67 21.76 -2.51 -12.87
C GLY A 67 23.18 -2.91 -12.44
N PHE A 68 23.64 -2.50 -11.25
CA PHE A 68 24.94 -2.92 -10.71
C PHE A 68 24.99 -4.43 -10.40
N VAL A 69 23.90 -5.00 -9.89
CA VAL A 69 23.79 -6.45 -9.70
C VAL A 69 23.84 -7.15 -11.07
N ALA A 70 23.04 -6.70 -12.03
CA ALA A 70 23.02 -7.25 -13.38
C ALA A 70 24.42 -7.20 -14.03
N ALA A 71 25.15 -6.11 -13.87
CA ALA A 71 26.53 -5.96 -14.34
C ALA A 71 27.45 -7.06 -13.79
N ARG A 72 27.43 -7.27 -12.46
CA ARG A 72 28.26 -8.29 -11.80
C ARG A 72 27.89 -9.70 -12.25
N HIS A 73 26.60 -10.01 -12.38
CA HIS A 73 26.14 -11.33 -12.84
C HIS A 73 26.47 -11.58 -14.31
N LEU A 74 26.31 -10.59 -15.18
CA LEU A 74 26.69 -10.71 -16.60
C LEU A 74 28.19 -10.93 -16.77
N LEU A 75 29.02 -10.23 -16.00
CA LEU A 75 30.46 -10.45 -15.97
C LEU A 75 30.78 -11.91 -15.58
N ALA A 76 30.15 -12.44 -14.54
CA ALA A 76 30.32 -13.83 -14.11
C ALA A 76 29.85 -14.86 -15.16
N LEU A 77 28.90 -14.49 -16.02
CA LEU A 77 28.42 -15.32 -17.14
C LEU A 77 29.32 -15.21 -18.40
N GLY A 78 30.34 -14.36 -18.37
CA GLY A 78 31.34 -14.19 -19.42
C GLY A 78 31.00 -13.12 -20.46
N PHE A 79 30.10 -12.18 -20.15
CA PHE A 79 29.86 -11.00 -20.98
C PHE A 79 30.96 -9.96 -20.76
N LYS A 80 31.23 -9.14 -21.79
CA LYS A 80 32.01 -7.90 -21.60
C LYS A 80 31.06 -6.82 -21.11
N VAL A 81 31.31 -6.24 -19.95
CA VAL A 81 30.37 -5.29 -19.32
C VAL A 81 31.00 -3.91 -19.21
N SER A 82 30.23 -2.88 -19.53
CA SER A 82 30.55 -1.49 -19.24
C SER A 82 29.37 -0.85 -18.52
N VAL A 83 29.65 -0.10 -17.46
CA VAL A 83 28.65 0.56 -16.62
C VAL A 83 28.85 2.06 -16.70
N ILE A 84 27.80 2.77 -17.09
CA ILE A 84 27.75 4.23 -17.15
C ILE A 84 26.83 4.69 -16.02
N ILE A 85 27.42 5.30 -15.00
CA ILE A 85 26.69 5.90 -13.89
C ILE A 85 26.28 7.30 -14.28
N VAL A 86 24.99 7.58 -14.30
CA VAL A 86 24.47 8.91 -14.62
C VAL A 86 24.36 9.72 -13.33
N GLY A 87 25.34 10.59 -13.11
CA GLY A 87 25.62 11.27 -11.86
C GLY A 87 26.92 10.76 -11.20
N LYS A 88 27.24 11.29 -10.01
CA LYS A 88 28.43 10.87 -9.26
C LYS A 88 28.11 9.70 -8.35
N SER A 89 28.93 8.65 -8.36
CA SER A 89 28.77 7.48 -7.48
C SER A 89 28.78 7.86 -5.99
N LYS A 90 29.53 8.89 -5.60
CA LYS A 90 29.53 9.44 -4.23
C LYS A 90 28.18 10.01 -3.76
N TRP A 91 27.23 10.22 -4.68
CA TRP A 91 25.88 10.70 -4.38
C TRP A 91 24.85 9.58 -4.21
N ILE A 92 25.26 8.30 -4.33
CA ILE A 92 24.39 7.16 -4.06
C ILE A 92 24.01 7.18 -2.58
N LYS A 93 22.72 7.43 -2.30
CA LYS A 93 22.15 7.39 -0.93
C LYS A 93 21.39 6.10 -0.63
N HIS A 94 20.94 5.39 -1.67
CA HIS A 94 20.17 4.16 -1.52
C HIS A 94 21.07 3.04 -0.98
N LYS A 95 20.73 2.49 0.20
CA LYS A 95 21.62 1.59 0.96
C LYS A 95 22.01 0.33 0.18
N SER A 96 21.04 -0.35 -0.46
CA SER A 96 21.32 -1.56 -1.25
C SER A 96 22.12 -1.25 -2.51
N THR A 97 21.83 -0.12 -3.16
CA THR A 97 22.58 0.35 -4.34
C THR A 97 24.03 0.64 -3.96
N LEU A 98 24.27 1.30 -2.82
CA LEU A 98 25.62 1.61 -2.33
C LEU A 98 26.42 0.32 -2.06
N LYS A 99 25.82 -0.70 -1.45
CA LYS A 99 26.47 -1.99 -1.24
C LYS A 99 26.87 -2.66 -2.56
N ASN A 100 25.97 -2.66 -3.54
CA ASN A 100 26.26 -3.24 -4.86
C ASN A 100 27.28 -2.43 -5.65
N TRP A 101 27.28 -1.10 -5.52
CA TRP A 101 28.34 -0.25 -6.05
C TRP A 101 29.70 -0.61 -5.47
N ILE A 102 29.82 -0.70 -4.13
CA ILE A 102 31.08 -1.08 -3.45
C ILE A 102 31.56 -2.45 -3.95
N SER A 103 30.66 -3.42 -4.11
CA SER A 103 31.00 -4.74 -4.67
C SER A 103 31.58 -4.61 -6.09
N LEU A 104 30.92 -3.83 -6.95
CA LEU A 104 31.30 -3.64 -8.35
C LEU A 104 32.68 -2.96 -8.50
N GLN A 105 33.07 -2.08 -7.56
CA GLN A 105 34.38 -1.41 -7.59
C GLN A 105 35.55 -2.40 -7.56
N ASN A 106 35.38 -3.57 -6.96
CA ASN A 106 36.43 -4.60 -6.89
C ASN A 106 36.74 -5.24 -8.24
N PHE A 107 35.87 -5.06 -9.25
CA PHE A 107 35.98 -5.66 -10.58
C PHE A 107 36.33 -4.63 -11.67
N ARG A 108 36.82 -3.44 -11.30
CA ARG A 108 37.21 -2.37 -12.25
C ARG A 108 38.29 -2.75 -13.26
N LYS A 109 39.02 -3.84 -13.03
CA LYS A 109 39.99 -4.38 -13.99
C LYS A 109 39.31 -5.21 -15.09
N ASP A 110 38.14 -5.76 -14.81
CA ASP A 110 37.40 -6.69 -15.66
C ASP A 110 36.15 -6.06 -16.29
N LEU A 111 35.70 -4.91 -15.78
CA LEU A 111 34.64 -4.10 -16.37
C LEU A 111 34.98 -2.61 -16.43
N GLU A 112 34.49 -1.94 -17.47
CA GLU A 112 34.65 -0.50 -17.65
C GLU A 112 33.59 0.23 -16.83
N ILE A 113 33.98 1.23 -16.04
CA ILE A 113 33.05 2.05 -15.26
C ILE A 113 33.32 3.53 -15.57
N LYS A 114 32.29 4.24 -16.02
CA LYS A 114 32.33 5.68 -16.29
C LYS A 114 31.24 6.40 -15.50
N GLU A 115 31.54 7.62 -15.06
CA GLU A 115 30.53 8.55 -14.55
C GLU A 115 30.20 9.55 -15.66
N PHE A 116 28.91 9.80 -15.87
CA PHE A 116 28.40 10.83 -16.77
C PHE A 116 27.78 11.92 -15.91
N LEU A 117 28.46 13.06 -15.83
CA LEU A 117 28.16 14.10 -14.84
C LEU A 117 27.09 15.07 -15.33
N ASP A 118 27.19 15.49 -16.58
CA ASP A 118 26.29 16.47 -17.17
C ASP A 118 26.17 16.32 -18.69
N SER A 119 25.30 17.14 -19.28
CA SER A 119 24.99 17.10 -20.71
C SER A 119 26.12 17.59 -21.61
N SER A 120 27.25 18.08 -21.09
CA SER A 120 28.43 18.44 -21.89
C SER A 120 29.35 17.25 -22.16
N ASP A 121 29.26 16.20 -21.34
CA ASP A 121 30.00 14.96 -21.56
C ASP A 121 29.58 14.28 -22.89
N THR A 122 30.57 13.75 -23.61
CA THR A 122 30.38 12.95 -24.82
C THR A 122 30.21 11.48 -24.46
N LEU A 123 29.28 10.81 -25.13
CA LEU A 123 29.03 9.38 -24.97
C LEU A 123 29.27 8.68 -26.28
N GLU A 124 30.20 7.73 -26.24
CA GLU A 124 30.41 6.79 -27.33
C GLU A 124 30.14 5.40 -26.79
N VAL A 125 29.15 4.75 -27.38
CA VAL A 125 28.73 3.40 -27.02
C VAL A 125 28.73 2.56 -28.29
N ASP A 126 29.72 1.69 -28.40
CA ASP A 126 29.73 0.59 -29.36
C ASP A 126 29.31 -0.69 -28.64
N SER A 127 28.01 -0.98 -28.68
CA SER A 127 27.40 -2.14 -28.02
C SER A 127 26.09 -2.50 -28.70
N LYS A 128 25.89 -3.78 -29.01
CA LYS A 128 24.62 -4.28 -29.55
C LYS A 128 23.55 -4.48 -28.49
N ILE A 129 23.92 -4.41 -27.21
CA ILE A 129 23.00 -4.58 -26.08
C ILE A 129 23.19 -3.41 -25.12
N VAL A 130 22.08 -2.74 -24.82
CA VAL A 130 22.04 -1.62 -23.88
C VAL A 130 20.97 -1.87 -22.85
N VAL A 131 21.32 -1.65 -21.58
CA VAL A 131 20.43 -1.82 -20.45
C VAL A 131 20.13 -0.47 -19.82
N ASP A 132 18.84 -0.14 -19.75
CA ASP A 132 18.30 1.01 -19.05
C ASP A 132 17.98 0.63 -17.60
N ALA A 133 18.81 1.13 -16.68
CA ALA A 133 18.67 1.01 -15.23
C ALA A 133 18.70 2.40 -14.57
N LEU A 134 18.19 3.43 -15.27
CA LEU A 134 18.32 4.82 -14.85
C LEU A 134 17.31 5.17 -13.75
N LEU A 135 16.03 5.08 -14.06
CA LEU A 135 14.92 5.37 -13.14
C LEU A 135 13.91 4.23 -13.20
N GLY A 136 13.27 3.93 -12.07
CA GLY A 136 12.19 2.94 -11.99
C GLY A 136 10.92 3.59 -11.44
N THR A 137 10.16 2.84 -10.65
CA THR A 137 8.90 3.23 -9.97
C THR A 137 8.91 4.54 -9.17
N GLY A 138 10.08 5.06 -8.79
CA GLY A 138 10.22 6.30 -8.03
C GLY A 138 10.22 7.60 -8.84
N SER A 139 10.22 7.54 -10.18
CA SER A 139 10.25 8.75 -11.01
C SER A 139 8.91 9.49 -11.02
N LYS A 140 8.94 10.81 -10.79
CA LYS A 140 7.78 11.70 -10.91
C LYS A 140 8.15 12.97 -11.66
N GLY A 141 7.20 13.46 -12.47
CA GLY A 141 7.37 14.67 -13.26
C GLY A 141 8.35 14.51 -14.42
N LYS A 142 8.49 15.56 -15.24
CA LYS A 142 9.30 15.50 -16.47
C LYS A 142 10.76 15.16 -16.19
N LEU A 143 11.36 14.35 -17.07
CA LEU A 143 12.77 14.00 -17.04
C LEU A 143 13.64 15.27 -17.06
N ARG A 144 14.61 15.31 -16.14
CA ARG A 144 15.60 16.39 -16.03
C ARG A 144 16.90 15.98 -16.70
N GLN A 145 17.74 16.95 -17.05
CA GLN A 145 19.12 16.67 -17.43
C GLN A 145 19.90 16.17 -16.20
N PRO A 146 20.90 15.27 -16.36
CA PRO A 146 21.37 14.68 -17.61
C PRO A 146 20.55 13.47 -18.12
N ILE A 147 19.60 12.94 -17.34
CA ILE A 147 18.86 11.71 -17.67
C ILE A 147 18.15 11.81 -19.02
N ARG A 148 17.51 12.95 -19.31
CA ARG A 148 16.83 13.16 -20.60
C ARG A 148 17.78 12.98 -21.80
N LYS A 149 18.98 13.57 -21.78
CA LYS A 149 19.98 13.39 -22.85
C LYS A 149 20.36 11.91 -23.02
N ILE A 150 20.47 11.17 -21.93
CA ILE A 150 20.76 9.73 -21.97
C ILE A 150 19.62 8.96 -22.62
N VAL A 151 18.36 9.28 -22.30
CA VAL A 151 17.19 8.65 -22.94
C VAL A 151 17.20 8.88 -24.45
N GLU A 152 17.41 10.13 -24.88
CA GLU A 152 17.52 10.51 -26.29
C GLU A 152 18.67 9.75 -26.99
N PHE A 153 19.83 9.65 -26.32
CA PHE A 153 20.99 8.91 -26.81
C PHE A 153 20.74 7.40 -26.90
N VAL A 154 20.21 6.76 -25.86
CA VAL A 154 19.88 5.33 -25.88
C VAL A 154 18.89 5.01 -27.00
N ASN A 155 17.91 5.88 -27.21
CA ASN A 155 16.93 5.74 -28.28
C ASN A 155 17.56 5.79 -29.68
N SER A 156 18.61 6.60 -29.89
CA SER A 156 19.30 6.72 -31.18
C SER A 156 20.26 5.57 -31.50
N LEU A 157 20.68 4.79 -30.50
CA LEU A 157 21.57 3.64 -30.72
C LEU A 157 20.87 2.53 -31.51
N ASP A 158 21.59 1.96 -32.49
CA ASP A 158 21.21 0.72 -33.16
C ASP A 158 21.61 -0.50 -32.30
N ALA A 159 20.90 -0.65 -31.18
CA ALA A 159 21.15 -1.67 -30.18
C ALA A 159 19.83 -2.25 -29.65
N LYS A 160 19.89 -3.49 -29.15
CA LYS A 160 18.81 -4.09 -28.37
C LYS A 160 18.74 -3.42 -27.00
N LYS A 161 17.63 -2.72 -26.76
CA LYS A 161 17.36 -1.95 -25.54
C LYS A 161 16.57 -2.79 -24.55
N VAL A 162 17.12 -2.99 -23.36
CA VAL A 162 16.49 -3.72 -22.25
C VAL A 162 16.26 -2.77 -21.09
N SER A 163 15.01 -2.56 -20.68
CA SER A 163 14.71 -1.74 -19.50
C SER A 163 14.49 -2.61 -18.26
N ILE A 164 15.10 -2.21 -17.15
CA ILE A 164 14.90 -2.81 -15.84
C ILE A 164 13.71 -2.13 -15.15
N ASP A 165 12.78 -2.96 -14.71
CA ASP A 165 11.49 -2.65 -14.10
C ASP A 165 10.51 -1.89 -15.01
N ILE A 166 10.87 -0.68 -15.42
CA ILE A 166 10.06 0.22 -16.24
C ILE A 166 10.99 1.01 -17.16
N PRO A 167 10.66 1.23 -18.45
CA PRO A 167 11.43 2.11 -19.31
C PRO A 167 11.52 3.51 -18.71
N THR A 168 12.74 4.00 -18.52
CA THR A 168 12.99 5.32 -17.94
C THR A 168 12.24 6.39 -18.74
N GLY A 169 11.43 7.18 -18.03
CA GLY A 169 10.56 8.20 -18.63
C GLY A 169 9.09 7.80 -18.71
N ILE A 170 8.72 6.59 -18.31
CA ILE A 170 7.32 6.18 -18.15
C ILE A 170 6.91 6.27 -16.69
N ASP A 171 5.77 6.92 -16.41
CA ASP A 171 5.14 6.84 -15.10
C ASP A 171 4.60 5.42 -14.86
N SER A 172 4.98 4.83 -13.73
CA SER A 172 4.67 3.44 -13.41
C SER A 172 3.19 3.15 -13.19
N ASP A 173 2.43 4.15 -12.74
CA ASP A 173 1.06 3.96 -12.29
C ASP A 173 0.09 4.39 -13.40
N SER A 174 0.39 5.48 -14.10
CA SER A 174 -0.45 6.03 -15.18
C SER A 174 -0.05 5.57 -16.57
N GLY A 175 1.24 5.32 -16.82
CA GLY A 175 1.80 5.11 -18.16
C GLY A 175 2.04 6.41 -18.95
N GLU A 176 1.92 7.56 -18.30
CA GLU A 176 2.23 8.85 -18.93
C GLU A 176 3.73 8.94 -19.29
N VAL A 177 4.02 9.47 -20.48
CA VAL A 177 5.39 9.77 -20.89
C VAL A 177 5.84 11.07 -20.23
N LEU A 178 6.88 11.00 -19.41
CA LEU A 178 7.41 12.08 -18.59
C LEU A 178 8.35 13.01 -19.40
N GLY A 179 7.87 13.48 -20.56
CA GLY A 179 8.59 14.33 -21.50
C GLY A 179 9.27 13.57 -22.63
N ASP A 180 10.00 12.51 -22.31
CA ASP A 180 10.53 11.51 -23.25
C ASP A 180 10.70 10.18 -22.51
N ALA A 181 10.83 9.06 -23.22
CA ALA A 181 11.02 7.75 -22.62
C ALA A 181 11.86 6.80 -23.48
N VAL A 182 12.56 5.88 -22.80
CA VAL A 182 13.30 4.81 -23.47
C VAL A 182 12.32 3.92 -24.24
N LYS A 183 12.62 3.64 -25.51
CA LYS A 183 11.89 2.70 -26.36
C LYS A 183 12.56 1.33 -26.29
N ALA A 184 12.19 0.56 -25.28
CA ALA A 184 12.77 -0.76 -25.03
C ALA A 184 12.28 -1.80 -26.05
N ASN A 185 13.15 -2.76 -26.37
CA ASN A 185 12.76 -3.99 -27.05
C ASN A 185 12.27 -5.05 -26.05
N LEU A 186 12.75 -4.97 -24.81
CA LEU A 186 12.43 -5.88 -23.71
C LEU A 186 12.37 -5.08 -22.41
N THR A 187 11.32 -5.27 -21.61
CA THR A 187 11.21 -4.76 -20.24
C THR A 187 11.09 -5.93 -19.27
N ILE A 188 12.00 -5.96 -18.29
CA ILE A 188 12.03 -6.99 -17.25
C ILE A 188 11.54 -6.36 -15.95
N THR A 189 10.30 -6.66 -15.57
CA THR A 189 9.68 -6.15 -14.34
C THR A 189 9.58 -7.21 -13.25
N PHE A 190 9.37 -6.76 -12.02
CA PHE A 190 9.50 -7.59 -10.84
C PHE A 190 8.20 -7.73 -10.05
N HIS A 191 8.00 -8.92 -9.49
CA HIS A 191 6.89 -9.34 -8.64
C HIS A 191 5.52 -9.33 -9.32
N LYS A 192 5.04 -8.15 -9.73
CA LYS A 192 3.81 -7.94 -10.49
C LYS A 192 4.02 -6.85 -11.54
N ILE A 193 3.25 -6.92 -12.61
CA ILE A 193 3.25 -5.91 -13.65
C ILE A 193 2.67 -4.58 -13.12
N LYS A 194 3.28 -3.48 -13.54
CA LYS A 194 2.79 -2.13 -13.20
C LYS A 194 1.79 -1.66 -14.24
N GLN A 195 0.77 -0.90 -13.83
CA GLN A 195 -0.30 -0.46 -14.74
C GLN A 195 0.25 0.42 -15.88
N GLY A 196 1.28 1.22 -15.61
CA GLY A 196 1.93 2.04 -16.62
C GLY A 196 2.53 1.25 -17.78
N LEU A 197 3.05 0.03 -17.53
CA LEU A 197 3.55 -0.86 -18.60
C LEU A 197 2.43 -1.35 -19.53
N LEU A 198 1.22 -1.53 -18.99
CA LEU A 198 0.06 -1.93 -19.80
C LEU A 198 -0.48 -0.79 -20.65
N ASN A 199 -0.27 0.45 -20.21
CA ASN A 199 -0.74 1.67 -20.87
C ASN A 199 0.28 2.19 -21.90
N ALA A 200 1.59 2.12 -21.60
CA ALA A 200 2.68 2.61 -22.44
C ALA A 200 3.34 1.52 -23.31
N ARG A 201 2.55 0.57 -23.83
CA ARG A 201 3.07 -0.65 -24.50
C ARG A 201 4.04 -0.37 -25.65
N GLU A 202 3.87 0.76 -26.34
CA GLU A 202 4.74 1.17 -27.46
C GLU A 202 6.19 1.45 -27.03
N TYR A 203 6.44 1.70 -25.73
CA TYR A 203 7.77 1.93 -25.16
C TYR A 203 8.36 0.68 -24.50
N CYS A 204 7.54 -0.32 -24.19
CA CYS A 204 7.96 -1.44 -23.34
C CYS A 204 8.53 -2.65 -24.10
N GLY A 205 8.22 -2.78 -25.39
CA GLY A 205 8.55 -3.98 -26.14
C GLY A 205 7.90 -5.23 -25.55
N GLU A 206 8.62 -6.35 -25.50
CA GLU A 206 8.18 -7.53 -24.75
C GLU A 206 8.28 -7.26 -23.24
N VAL A 207 7.25 -7.59 -22.45
CA VAL A 207 7.25 -7.41 -20.99
C VAL A 207 7.29 -8.77 -20.30
N ILE A 208 8.28 -8.98 -19.44
CA ILE A 208 8.46 -10.20 -18.67
C ILE A 208 8.42 -9.89 -17.18
N VAL A 209 7.70 -10.70 -16.41
CA VAL A 209 7.59 -10.54 -14.95
C VAL A 209 8.41 -11.63 -14.26
N HIS A 210 9.45 -11.25 -13.52
CA HIS A 210 10.21 -12.16 -12.66
C HIS A 210 9.80 -12.02 -11.20
N LYS A 211 9.75 -13.16 -10.49
CA LYS A 211 9.64 -13.17 -9.04
C LYS A 211 11.00 -12.83 -8.42
N ILE A 212 11.00 -11.96 -7.42
CA ILE A 212 12.23 -11.48 -6.75
C ILE A 212 12.39 -12.03 -5.32
N GLY A 213 11.70 -13.12 -5.01
CA GLY A 213 11.75 -13.75 -3.68
C GLY A 213 10.79 -13.15 -2.66
N LEU A 214 9.73 -12.47 -3.10
CA LEU A 214 8.59 -12.10 -2.25
C LEU A 214 7.54 -13.23 -2.23
N PRO A 215 7.36 -13.93 -1.10
CA PRO A 215 6.30 -14.91 -0.96
C PRO A 215 4.93 -14.25 -0.93
N ASN A 216 3.90 -14.93 -1.44
CA ASN A 216 2.52 -14.43 -1.45
C ASN A 216 1.98 -14.13 -0.04
N GLN A 217 2.58 -14.71 1.01
CA GLN A 217 2.24 -14.46 2.41
C GLN A 217 2.45 -13.01 2.83
N ILE A 218 3.44 -12.30 2.26
CA ILE A 218 3.71 -10.89 2.55
C ILE A 218 2.54 -9.98 2.10
N GLU A 219 1.80 -10.40 1.07
CA GLU A 219 0.60 -9.69 0.63
C GLU A 219 -0.65 -10.06 1.45
N LYS A 220 -0.60 -11.18 2.17
CA LYS A 220 -1.74 -11.72 2.92
C LYS A 220 -1.73 -11.29 4.38
N PHE A 221 -0.54 -11.17 4.97
CA PHE A 221 -0.37 -10.79 6.36
C PHE A 221 -0.12 -9.30 6.47
N ALA A 222 -0.81 -8.67 7.42
CA ALA A 222 -0.64 -7.25 7.69
C ALA A 222 0.74 -6.98 8.30
N GLY A 223 1.41 -5.95 7.79
CA GLY A 223 2.67 -5.43 8.28
C GLY A 223 2.71 -3.90 8.26
N PRO A 224 3.86 -3.30 8.59
CA PRO A 224 4.01 -1.85 8.66
C PRO A 224 3.78 -1.12 7.31
N GLY A 225 3.96 -1.81 6.19
CA GLY A 225 3.66 -1.31 4.85
C GLY A 225 2.17 -1.05 4.63
N ASP A 226 1.28 -1.84 5.23
CA ASP A 226 -0.17 -1.62 5.13
C ASP A 226 -0.58 -0.32 5.83
N ILE A 227 0.10 0.02 6.94
CA ILE A 227 -0.07 1.31 7.62
C ILE A 227 0.46 2.47 6.75
N PHE A 228 1.55 2.26 6.01
CA PHE A 228 2.07 3.26 5.08
C PHE A 228 1.08 3.61 3.95
N LEU A 229 0.23 2.66 3.53
CA LEU A 229 -0.79 2.90 2.51
C LEU A 229 -1.94 3.81 3.00
N VAL A 230 -2.28 3.72 4.29
CA VAL A 230 -3.44 4.45 4.86
C VAL A 230 -3.05 5.68 5.69
N LYS A 231 -1.76 5.93 5.90
CA LYS A 231 -1.31 7.09 6.68
C LYS A 231 -1.53 8.40 5.90
N ASP A 232 -2.40 9.25 6.44
CA ASP A 232 -2.59 10.61 5.96
C ASP A 232 -1.45 11.53 6.41
N TYR A 233 -1.05 12.43 5.51
CA TYR A 233 -0.08 13.47 5.82
C TYR A 233 -0.77 14.59 6.59
N ARG A 234 -0.26 14.92 7.78
CA ARG A 234 -0.72 16.08 8.54
C ARG A 234 0.04 17.34 8.13
N SER A 235 -0.64 18.28 7.47
CA SER A 235 -0.03 19.57 7.15
C SER A 235 0.28 20.35 8.44
N SER A 236 1.38 21.12 8.44
CA SER A 236 1.70 22.05 9.51
C SER A 236 0.68 23.18 9.63
N SER A 237 -0.12 23.41 8.58
CA SER A 237 -1.21 24.39 8.55
C SER A 237 -2.59 23.81 8.94
N SER A 238 -2.67 22.53 9.29
CA SER A 238 -3.95 21.91 9.64
C SER A 238 -4.49 22.42 10.99
N HIS A 239 -5.81 22.48 11.10
CA HIS A 239 -6.53 22.94 12.27
C HIS A 239 -7.37 21.84 12.91
N LYS A 240 -7.82 22.09 14.15
CA LYS A 240 -8.67 21.17 14.90
C LYS A 240 -10.00 20.96 14.17
N GLY A 241 -10.26 19.71 13.79
CA GLY A 241 -11.44 19.28 13.04
C GLY A 241 -11.10 18.78 11.63
N ASP A 242 -9.90 19.07 11.13
CA ASP A 242 -9.44 18.61 9.82
C ASP A 242 -9.16 17.10 9.81
N PHE A 243 -8.79 16.50 10.95
CA PHE A 243 -8.57 15.06 11.10
C PHE A 243 -9.76 14.33 11.72
N GLY A 244 -10.95 14.88 11.46
CA GLY A 244 -12.21 14.20 11.70
C GLY A 244 -12.71 14.23 13.14
N ARG A 245 -13.99 13.87 13.24
CA ARG A 245 -14.77 13.83 14.47
C ARG A 245 -15.43 12.46 14.58
N LEU A 246 -15.24 11.79 15.71
CA LEU A 246 -15.76 10.46 15.96
C LEU A 246 -16.81 10.48 17.07
N LEU A 247 -17.93 9.80 16.87
CA LEU A 247 -18.88 9.48 17.94
C LEU A 247 -18.77 8.02 18.34
N VAL A 248 -18.54 7.74 19.62
CA VAL A 248 -18.56 6.41 20.21
C VAL A 248 -19.83 6.28 21.06
N ILE A 249 -20.73 5.38 20.69
CA ILE A 249 -21.95 5.06 21.43
C ILE A 249 -21.74 3.71 22.11
N GLY A 250 -21.53 3.75 23.42
CA GLY A 250 -21.14 2.56 24.17
C GLY A 250 -21.29 2.71 25.67
N GLY A 251 -21.06 1.60 26.35
CA GLY A 251 -21.02 1.50 27.79
C GLY A 251 -22.38 1.29 28.46
N SER A 252 -22.28 0.78 29.67
CA SER A 252 -23.40 0.43 30.54
C SER A 252 -22.99 0.61 31.99
N ARG A 253 -23.89 0.31 32.92
CA ARG A 253 -23.57 0.27 34.36
C ARG A 253 -22.43 -0.70 34.69
N VAL A 254 -22.29 -1.78 33.91
CA VAL A 254 -21.28 -2.82 34.11
C VAL A 254 -20.00 -2.49 33.34
N TYR A 255 -20.13 -2.10 32.08
CA TYR A 255 -19.00 -1.89 31.17
C TYR A 255 -18.71 -0.40 30.97
N SER A 256 -18.10 0.25 31.94
CA SER A 256 -17.73 1.66 31.82
C SER A 256 -16.46 1.89 30.99
N GLY A 257 -15.48 1.01 31.11
CA GLY A 257 -14.18 1.19 30.43
C GLY A 257 -14.23 1.03 28.90
N ALA A 258 -15.13 0.20 28.37
CA ALA A 258 -15.18 -0.16 26.96
C ALA A 258 -15.26 1.06 26.01
N PRO A 259 -16.26 1.97 26.12
CA PRO A 259 -16.31 3.16 25.27
C PRO A 259 -15.12 4.10 25.48
N ALA A 260 -14.55 4.19 26.69
CA ALA A 260 -13.41 5.06 26.96
C ALA A 260 -12.13 4.55 26.28
N LEU A 261 -11.88 3.22 26.29
CA LEU A 261 -10.74 2.61 25.62
C LEU A 261 -10.78 2.80 24.11
N VAL A 262 -11.97 2.68 23.52
CA VAL A 262 -12.19 2.97 22.09
C VAL A 262 -11.88 4.43 21.79
N SER A 263 -12.42 5.36 22.59
CA SER A 263 -12.19 6.78 22.39
C SER A 263 -10.74 7.21 22.56
N LEU A 264 -10.02 6.66 23.54
CA LEU A 264 -8.60 6.93 23.73
C LEU A 264 -7.73 6.35 22.61
N SER A 265 -8.09 5.17 22.09
CA SER A 265 -7.42 4.58 20.93
C SER A 265 -7.59 5.46 19.69
N ALA A 266 -8.80 5.96 19.44
CA ALA A 266 -9.09 6.89 18.36
C ALA A 266 -8.28 8.20 18.45
N LEU A 267 -8.13 8.76 19.65
CA LEU A 267 -7.27 9.94 19.85
C LEU A 267 -5.80 9.63 19.55
N ARG A 268 -5.31 8.45 19.96
CA ARG A 268 -3.92 8.01 19.69
C ARG A 268 -3.64 7.80 18.19
N THR A 269 -4.64 7.45 17.39
CA THR A 269 -4.49 7.34 15.93
C THR A 269 -4.54 8.67 15.20
N GLY A 270 -4.77 9.78 15.92
CA GLY A 270 -4.82 11.11 15.32
C GLY A 270 -6.21 11.53 14.86
N ILE A 271 -7.26 11.22 15.63
CA ILE A 271 -8.56 11.89 15.47
C ILE A 271 -8.58 13.14 16.33
N ASP A 272 -9.12 14.25 15.82
CA ASP A 272 -9.08 15.54 16.53
C ASP A 272 -10.12 15.65 17.64
N LEU A 273 -11.31 15.08 17.42
CA LEU A 273 -12.44 15.17 18.33
C LEU A 273 -13.11 13.83 18.50
N VAL A 274 -13.19 13.34 19.74
CA VAL A 274 -13.90 12.11 20.07
C VAL A 274 -14.98 12.39 21.11
N TYR A 275 -16.22 12.16 20.69
CA TYR A 275 -17.41 12.24 21.52
C TYR A 275 -17.74 10.85 22.05
N THR A 276 -17.82 10.68 23.36
CA THR A 276 -18.12 9.40 24.02
C THR A 276 -19.51 9.46 24.65
N ALA A 277 -20.51 8.87 24.02
CA ALA A 277 -21.87 8.81 24.50
C ALA A 277 -22.14 7.53 25.29
N SER A 278 -22.48 7.70 26.57
CA SER A 278 -22.73 6.60 27.51
C SER A 278 -23.82 6.98 28.52
N PRO A 279 -24.45 5.99 29.19
CA PRO A 279 -25.36 6.26 30.32
C PRO A 279 -24.71 7.19 31.34
N GLU A 280 -25.48 8.08 31.96
CA GLU A 280 -24.98 9.22 32.72
C GLU A 280 -23.90 8.86 33.76
N LYS A 281 -24.17 7.87 34.61
CA LYS A 281 -23.20 7.40 35.62
C LYS A 281 -21.91 6.87 34.99
N THR A 282 -22.04 6.16 33.87
CA THR A 282 -20.91 5.65 33.08
C THR A 282 -20.14 6.80 32.45
N SER A 283 -20.82 7.80 31.90
CA SER A 283 -20.19 8.97 31.30
C SER A 283 -19.38 9.77 32.31
N PHE A 284 -19.80 9.85 33.58
CA PHE A 284 -18.98 10.45 34.64
C PHE A 284 -17.70 9.64 34.92
N ALA A 285 -17.80 8.32 35.00
CA ALA A 285 -16.62 7.45 35.12
C ALA A 285 -15.66 7.63 33.93
N ASN A 286 -16.17 7.69 32.70
CA ASN A 286 -15.36 7.93 31.50
C ASN A 286 -14.64 9.28 31.56
N SER A 287 -15.31 10.32 32.09
CA SER A 287 -14.73 11.67 32.21
C SER A 287 -13.55 11.70 33.18
N ALA A 288 -13.58 10.84 34.21
CA ALA A 288 -12.49 10.73 35.18
C ALA A 288 -11.25 10.01 34.64
N LEU A 289 -11.39 9.19 33.58
CA LEU A 289 -10.28 8.46 32.98
C LEU A 289 -9.35 9.36 32.14
N SER A 290 -9.89 10.39 31.48
CA SER A 290 -9.08 11.32 30.72
C SER A 290 -9.80 12.64 30.45
N PRO A 291 -9.14 13.79 30.67
CA PRO A 291 -9.70 15.10 30.34
C PRO A 291 -9.82 15.35 28.83
N ASN A 292 -9.20 14.51 27.99
CA ASN A 292 -9.26 14.64 26.54
C ASN A 292 -10.59 14.13 25.95
N LEU A 293 -11.39 13.39 26.73
CA LEU A 293 -12.65 12.83 26.28
C LEU A 293 -13.79 13.83 26.38
N ILE A 294 -14.52 14.04 25.27
CA ILE A 294 -15.77 14.80 25.31
C ILE A 294 -16.91 13.83 25.62
N THR A 295 -17.40 13.83 26.85
CA THR A 295 -18.39 12.84 27.28
C THR A 295 -19.83 13.35 27.19
N ILE A 296 -20.67 12.59 26.49
CA ILE A 296 -22.10 12.85 26.31
C ILE A 296 -22.88 11.98 27.30
N LYS A 297 -23.54 12.65 28.24
CA LYS A 297 -24.30 12.01 29.32
C LYS A 297 -25.70 11.65 28.81
N LEU A 298 -25.99 10.35 28.68
CA LEU A 298 -27.30 9.84 28.26
C LEU A 298 -28.13 9.48 29.50
N LYS A 299 -29.34 9.99 29.62
CA LYS A 299 -30.20 9.72 30.78
C LYS A 299 -30.63 8.25 30.80
N GLY A 300 -30.53 7.61 31.97
CA GLY A 300 -30.96 6.21 32.18
C GLY A 300 -29.86 5.31 32.73
N LYS A 301 -30.23 4.06 33.05
CA LYS A 301 -29.29 3.00 33.51
C LYS A 301 -28.55 2.32 32.35
N HIS A 302 -29.15 2.35 31.16
CA HIS A 302 -28.64 1.87 29.89
C HIS A 302 -29.10 2.83 28.78
N VAL A 303 -28.51 2.69 27.61
CA VAL A 303 -28.87 3.47 26.41
C VAL A 303 -30.26 3.05 25.96
N ASN A 304 -31.20 4.00 25.86
CA ASN A 304 -32.62 3.74 25.62
C ASN A 304 -33.23 4.75 24.63
N LEU A 305 -34.46 4.51 24.18
CA LEU A 305 -35.15 5.31 23.16
C LEU A 305 -35.19 6.82 23.45
N ASN A 306 -35.29 7.23 24.72
CA ASN A 306 -35.30 8.66 25.11
C ASN A 306 -33.95 9.36 24.82
N ASN A 307 -32.90 8.60 24.48
CA ASN A 307 -31.60 9.15 24.13
C ASN A 307 -31.48 9.49 22.63
N PHE A 308 -32.45 9.09 21.79
CA PHE A 308 -32.39 9.23 20.34
C PHE A 308 -32.18 10.67 19.88
N GLU A 309 -33.00 11.62 20.36
CA GLU A 309 -32.90 13.04 19.97
C GLU A 309 -31.55 13.66 20.34
N LYS A 310 -30.96 13.22 21.45
CA LYS A 310 -29.62 13.68 21.84
C LYS A 310 -28.57 13.09 20.90
N LEU A 311 -28.62 11.79 20.62
CA LEU A 311 -27.65 11.11 19.76
C LEU A 311 -27.70 11.62 18.32
N ILE A 312 -28.89 11.85 17.76
CA ILE A 312 -29.04 12.31 16.37
C ILE A 312 -28.40 13.69 16.16
N SER A 313 -28.39 14.56 17.17
CA SER A 313 -27.71 15.86 17.10
C SER A 313 -26.18 15.71 16.89
N TYR A 314 -25.57 14.67 17.48
CA TYR A 314 -24.15 14.39 17.29
C TYR A 314 -23.89 13.61 16.00
N ILE A 315 -24.71 12.60 15.68
CA ILE A 315 -24.60 11.81 14.45
C ILE A 315 -24.54 12.73 13.21
N LYS A 316 -25.30 13.82 13.21
CA LYS A 316 -25.30 14.81 12.11
C LYS A 316 -23.98 15.56 11.94
N ASN A 317 -23.19 15.72 12.99
CA ASN A 317 -22.05 16.64 13.06
C ASN A 317 -20.67 15.94 13.12
N VAL A 318 -20.65 14.61 13.16
CA VAL A 318 -19.44 13.78 13.17
C VAL A 318 -19.17 13.15 11.82
N ASP A 319 -17.95 12.67 11.61
CA ASP A 319 -17.48 12.08 10.35
C ASP A 319 -17.62 10.55 10.36
N ALA A 320 -17.50 9.91 11.52
CA ALA A 320 -17.70 8.48 11.69
C ALA A 320 -18.35 8.16 13.05
N ILE A 321 -18.99 6.98 13.13
CA ILE A 321 -19.67 6.51 14.33
C ILE A 321 -19.22 5.08 14.67
N ILE A 322 -19.02 4.81 15.96
CA ILE A 322 -18.83 3.46 16.51
C ILE A 322 -20.01 3.17 17.43
N ILE A 323 -20.63 2.00 17.31
CA ILE A 323 -21.71 1.56 18.19
C ILE A 323 -21.41 0.16 18.70
N GLY A 324 -21.57 -0.03 20.01
CA GLY A 324 -21.62 -1.36 20.60
C GLY A 324 -20.81 -1.64 21.84
N PRO A 325 -19.55 -1.16 21.99
CA PRO A 325 -18.68 -1.53 23.10
C PRO A 325 -19.35 -1.33 24.47
N GLY A 326 -19.79 -2.43 25.10
CA GLY A 326 -20.39 -2.47 26.43
C GLY A 326 -21.83 -1.95 26.56
N LEU A 327 -22.62 -1.87 25.48
CA LEU A 327 -24.00 -1.35 25.51
C LEU A 327 -24.99 -2.24 26.28
N GLY A 328 -24.79 -3.55 26.26
CA GLY A 328 -25.80 -4.54 26.63
C GLY A 328 -26.91 -4.69 25.58
N LEU A 329 -27.80 -5.66 25.80
CA LEU A 329 -28.82 -6.10 24.85
C LEU A 329 -30.25 -5.95 25.39
N HIS A 330 -30.53 -4.87 26.12
CA HIS A 330 -31.89 -4.55 26.52
C HIS A 330 -32.75 -4.24 25.29
N LYS A 331 -34.05 -4.57 25.33
CA LYS A 331 -34.97 -4.38 24.19
C LYS A 331 -34.94 -2.93 23.66
N GLU A 332 -35.07 -1.94 24.55
CA GLU A 332 -35.01 -0.51 24.18
C GLU A 332 -33.64 -0.09 23.63
N THR A 333 -32.55 -0.76 24.03
CA THR A 333 -31.20 -0.51 23.50
C THR A 333 -31.10 -0.99 22.06
N ILE A 334 -31.61 -2.18 21.76
CA ILE A 334 -31.62 -2.75 20.39
C ILE A 334 -32.45 -1.86 19.47
N GLU A 335 -33.67 -1.49 19.90
CA GLU A 335 -34.55 -0.60 19.13
C GLU A 335 -33.89 0.77 18.88
N LEU A 336 -33.20 1.33 19.87
CA LEU A 336 -32.45 2.58 19.66
C LEU A 336 -31.29 2.41 18.68
N ILE A 337 -30.53 1.32 18.75
CA ILE A 337 -29.43 1.05 17.82
C ILE A 337 -29.96 0.99 16.38
N GLU A 338 -31.07 0.29 16.15
CA GLU A 338 -31.71 0.24 14.83
C GLU A 338 -32.08 1.64 14.32
N LEU A 339 -32.71 2.47 15.16
CA LEU A 339 -33.04 3.86 14.82
C LEU A 339 -31.78 4.69 14.50
N CYS A 340 -30.72 4.55 15.29
CA CYS A 340 -29.45 5.23 15.05
C CYS A 340 -28.81 4.79 13.72
N ILE A 341 -28.78 3.49 13.43
CA ILE A 341 -28.26 2.95 12.17
C ILE A 341 -29.04 3.50 10.98
N ASN A 342 -30.37 3.57 11.07
CA ASN A 342 -31.21 4.14 10.01
C ASN A 342 -30.86 5.60 9.72
N GLU A 343 -30.59 6.41 10.75
CA GLU A 343 -30.16 7.81 10.56
C GLU A 343 -28.73 7.95 10.03
N ILE A 344 -27.82 7.09 10.48
CA ILE A 344 -26.43 7.03 9.99
C ILE A 344 -26.40 6.68 8.50
N GLU A 345 -27.21 5.70 8.08
CA GLU A 345 -27.34 5.29 6.69
C GLU A 345 -27.95 6.40 5.82
N LYS A 346 -29.01 7.08 6.28
CA LYS A 346 -29.60 8.24 5.58
C LYS A 346 -28.57 9.36 5.33
N LYS A 347 -27.58 9.50 6.21
CA LYS A 347 -26.49 10.48 6.09
C LYS A 347 -25.24 9.92 5.41
N ALA A 348 -25.27 8.67 4.96
CA ALA A 348 -24.16 7.96 4.35
C ALA A 348 -22.86 8.01 5.19
N LYS A 349 -22.99 8.03 6.54
CA LYS A 349 -21.85 8.15 7.44
C LYS A 349 -21.16 6.78 7.65
N PRO A 350 -19.83 6.72 7.64
CA PRO A 350 -19.07 5.54 8.05
C PRO A 350 -19.47 5.04 9.45
N LEU A 351 -19.68 3.73 9.56
CA LEU A 351 -20.11 3.05 10.79
C LEU A 351 -19.17 1.89 11.13
N LEU A 352 -18.78 1.78 12.39
CA LEU A 352 -18.18 0.58 12.97
C LEU A 352 -19.16 -0.03 13.97
N LEU A 353 -19.52 -1.29 13.75
CA LEU A 353 -20.29 -2.10 14.69
C LEU A 353 -19.36 -3.11 15.36
N ASP A 354 -19.31 -3.04 16.68
CA ASP A 354 -18.47 -3.90 17.52
C ASP A 354 -19.29 -4.49 18.68
N ALA A 355 -18.87 -5.61 19.24
CA ALA A 355 -19.47 -6.19 20.45
C ALA A 355 -21.02 -6.25 20.44
N ASP A 356 -21.68 -5.63 21.43
CA ASP A 356 -23.14 -5.59 21.54
C ASP A 356 -23.82 -4.87 20.36
N GLY A 357 -23.11 -4.02 19.62
CA GLY A 357 -23.58 -3.41 18.39
C GLY A 357 -23.77 -4.44 17.28
N ILE A 358 -22.83 -5.39 17.16
CA ILE A 358 -22.95 -6.54 16.24
C ILE A 358 -24.08 -7.45 16.69
N ASN A 359 -24.14 -7.77 17.99
CA ASN A 359 -25.17 -8.65 18.53
C ASN A 359 -26.57 -8.07 18.35
N ALA A 360 -26.76 -6.77 18.61
CA ALA A 360 -28.03 -6.08 18.36
C ALA A 360 -28.37 -6.10 16.87
N PHE A 361 -27.43 -5.71 16.00
CA PHE A 361 -27.63 -5.70 14.55
C PHE A 361 -27.99 -7.08 14.00
N SER A 362 -27.45 -8.15 14.57
CA SER A 362 -27.76 -9.53 14.15
C SER A 362 -29.25 -9.87 14.27
N THR A 363 -30.01 -9.17 15.11
CA THR A 363 -31.46 -9.39 15.29
C THR A 363 -32.34 -8.79 14.19
N PHE A 364 -31.84 -7.79 13.47
CA PHE A 364 -32.56 -7.09 12.38
C PHE A 364 -31.68 -6.95 11.12
N LYS A 365 -30.67 -7.81 10.99
CA LYS A 365 -29.59 -7.70 9.99
C LYS A 365 -30.14 -7.50 8.57
N ARG A 366 -29.50 -6.60 7.84
CA ARG A 366 -29.79 -6.29 6.44
C ARG A 366 -28.55 -5.70 5.77
N PRO A 367 -28.44 -5.72 4.45
CA PRO A 367 -27.39 -4.96 3.77
C PRO A 367 -27.51 -3.46 4.11
N LEU A 368 -26.38 -2.81 4.39
CA LEU A 368 -26.31 -1.37 4.65
C LEU A 368 -25.75 -0.64 3.42
N LYS A 369 -26.27 0.56 3.14
CA LYS A 369 -25.85 1.39 1.99
C LYS A 369 -24.68 2.32 2.30
N ASN A 370 -24.45 2.63 3.57
CA ASN A 370 -23.30 3.41 4.01
C ASN A 370 -22.08 2.50 4.21
N PRO A 371 -20.84 3.05 4.17
CA PRO A 371 -19.65 2.29 4.53
C PRO A 371 -19.78 1.76 5.96
N VAL A 372 -19.68 0.43 6.14
CA VAL A 372 -19.77 -0.21 7.45
C VAL A 372 -18.67 -1.24 7.65
N ILE A 373 -18.12 -1.28 8.86
CA ILE A 373 -17.14 -2.25 9.32
C ILE A 373 -17.76 -3.03 10.49
N PHE A 374 -17.58 -4.35 10.48
CA PHE A 374 -17.87 -5.23 11.60
C PHE A 374 -16.56 -5.82 12.14
N THR A 375 -16.42 -5.91 13.46
CA THR A 375 -15.26 -6.51 14.15
C THR A 375 -15.61 -7.76 14.96
N PRO A 376 -16.30 -8.77 14.38
CA PRO A 376 -16.78 -9.89 15.17
C PRO A 376 -15.64 -10.81 15.59
N HIS A 377 -15.63 -11.23 16.85
CA HIS A 377 -14.95 -12.49 17.19
C HIS A 377 -15.74 -13.70 16.67
N ALA A 378 -15.22 -14.93 16.80
CA ALA A 378 -15.85 -16.13 16.22
C ALA A 378 -17.33 -16.34 16.65
N GLU A 379 -17.66 -16.14 17.92
CA GLU A 379 -19.06 -16.25 18.40
C GLU A 379 -19.99 -15.12 17.91
N GLU A 380 -19.51 -13.89 17.75
CA GLU A 380 -20.26 -12.79 17.15
C GLU A 380 -20.47 -13.02 15.67
N PHE A 381 -19.45 -13.53 14.97
CA PHE A 381 -19.56 -13.91 13.57
C PHE A 381 -20.62 -15.00 13.41
N LYS A 382 -20.66 -15.99 14.30
CA LYS A 382 -21.69 -17.02 14.30
C LYS A 382 -23.09 -16.46 14.50
N ARG A 383 -23.27 -15.51 15.41
CA ARG A 383 -24.57 -14.83 15.60
C ARG A 383 -24.99 -14.03 14.36
N LEU A 384 -24.03 -13.34 13.73
CA LEU A 384 -24.28 -12.52 12.55
C LEU A 384 -24.57 -13.36 11.30
N SER A 385 -23.77 -14.41 11.07
CA SER A 385 -23.81 -15.26 9.87
C SER A 385 -24.79 -16.43 9.99
N GLY A 386 -25.01 -16.96 11.19
CA GLY A 386 -25.71 -18.22 11.44
C GLY A 386 -24.83 -19.48 11.31
N ILE A 387 -23.52 -19.34 11.06
CA ILE A 387 -22.61 -20.48 10.86
C ILE A 387 -21.40 -20.44 11.81
N ASN A 388 -20.84 -21.61 12.13
CA ASN A 388 -19.54 -21.66 12.78
C ASN A 388 -18.44 -21.42 11.75
N LEU A 389 -17.42 -20.63 12.10
CA LEU A 389 -16.27 -20.44 11.23
C LEU A 389 -15.50 -21.77 11.06
N PRO A 390 -15.11 -22.13 9.83
CA PRO A 390 -14.26 -23.29 9.58
C PRO A 390 -12.90 -23.20 10.29
N GLU A 391 -12.24 -24.33 10.55
CA GLU A 391 -10.88 -24.29 11.11
C GLU A 391 -9.84 -23.89 10.06
N LYS A 392 -10.00 -24.27 8.80
CA LYS A 392 -9.04 -23.92 7.73
C LYS A 392 -9.15 -22.45 7.36
N ILE A 393 -8.02 -21.74 7.32
CA ILE A 393 -7.99 -20.29 7.08
C ILE A 393 -8.54 -19.92 5.71
N GLU A 394 -8.29 -20.72 4.68
CA GLU A 394 -8.81 -20.48 3.33
C GLU A 394 -10.34 -20.54 3.29
N ASP A 395 -10.94 -21.46 4.04
CA ASP A 395 -12.39 -21.60 4.10
C ASP A 395 -13.01 -20.52 4.99
N ARG A 396 -12.34 -20.12 6.08
CA ARG A 396 -12.73 -18.91 6.85
C ARG A 396 -12.78 -17.67 5.96
N VAL A 397 -11.74 -17.44 5.16
CA VAL A 397 -11.69 -16.27 4.25
C VAL A 397 -12.86 -16.29 3.25
N LYS A 398 -13.25 -17.46 2.75
CA LYS A 398 -14.43 -17.58 1.86
C LYS A 398 -15.71 -17.18 2.57
N GLU A 399 -15.96 -17.72 3.77
CA GLU A 399 -17.18 -17.43 4.52
C GLU A 399 -17.26 -15.97 4.98
N VAL A 400 -16.14 -15.39 5.42
CA VAL A 400 -16.06 -13.97 5.78
C VAL A 400 -16.34 -13.08 4.57
N ARG A 401 -15.73 -13.38 3.40
CA ARG A 401 -15.98 -12.63 2.15
C ARG A 401 -17.41 -12.75 1.67
N LYS A 402 -18.02 -13.94 1.82
CA LYS A 402 -19.42 -14.17 1.47
C LYS A 402 -20.33 -13.27 2.31
N LEU A 403 -20.19 -13.30 3.63
CA LEU A 403 -20.99 -12.46 4.53
C LEU A 403 -20.74 -10.97 4.31
N ALA A 404 -19.49 -10.56 4.09
CA ALA A 404 -19.12 -9.19 3.75
C ALA A 404 -19.84 -8.71 2.48
N SER A 405 -19.89 -9.55 1.44
CA SER A 405 -20.63 -9.25 0.21
C SER A 405 -22.14 -9.20 0.44
N GLU A 406 -22.70 -10.11 1.25
CA GLU A 406 -24.13 -10.13 1.56
C GLU A 406 -24.57 -8.87 2.33
N LEU A 407 -23.75 -8.40 3.26
CA LEU A 407 -24.05 -7.22 4.08
C LEU A 407 -23.60 -5.89 3.44
N ASN A 408 -22.90 -5.94 2.29
CA ASN A 408 -22.24 -4.80 1.67
C ASN A 408 -21.31 -4.07 2.65
N ALA A 409 -20.43 -4.84 3.30
CA ALA A 409 -19.66 -4.42 4.47
C ALA A 409 -18.22 -4.90 4.41
N VAL A 410 -17.37 -4.31 5.26
CA VAL A 410 -16.07 -4.89 5.62
C VAL A 410 -16.25 -5.70 6.91
N ILE A 411 -15.68 -6.90 6.95
CA ILE A 411 -15.66 -7.76 8.14
C ILE A 411 -14.21 -8.09 8.43
N LEU A 412 -13.76 -7.75 9.65
CA LEU A 412 -12.39 -7.96 10.12
C LEU A 412 -12.21 -9.33 10.78
#